data_AF-G0MKW6-F1
#
_entry.id   AF-G0MKW6-F1
#
_cell.length_a   1.000
_cell.length_b   1.000
_cell.length_c   1.000
_cell.angle_alpha   90.00
_cell.angle_beta   90.00
_cell.angle_gamma   90.00
#
_symmetry.space_group_name_H-M   'P 1'
#
loop_
_entity.id
_entity.type
_entity.pdbx_description
1 polymer ?
#
loop_
_entity_poly.entity_id
_entity_poly.type
_entity_poly.pdbx_seq_one_letter_code
_entity_poly.pdbx_strand_id
1 'polypeptide(L)'
;MSVAHASVALEHTGFAIGTENGFKLFQLHPLHFRMYKNFVPDVGPVRIVKHMGLSNRVVYVSALGGKFAQNNVLIFDMEFNRNKTEITTPSRYGAVTNVHVSHNRLVVFTANRMFVYEFPENIKQIRAEDIRNNPRGISAMSYEPSTSACYIAYPGFDTGTVQIMNLNTLTTRESKSPVVIKAHETEIAQVALNCQGTLVATGSTKGTVIRVFDARTKGLLYELRRGTVPAHLACLAFSPCSCYLALASDKGTLHLFGIRDAEPQKKKGLIDVGTSSILKIQLDRKVLALGFSKQTAKSFHGLVAICSDATYWRYHFSKDSNGKYIAMQPYFEQLIDFADEASFFRIPTE
;
A
#
# COMPACT_ATOMS: atom_id res chain seq x y z
N MET A 1 -3.45 -20.54 10.07
CA MET A 1 -4.31 -19.34 10.08
C MET A 1 -4.01 -18.54 8.81
N SER A 2 -5.03 -18.11 8.07
CA SER A 2 -4.84 -17.32 6.84
C SER A 2 -4.86 -15.82 7.14
N VAL A 3 -4.05 -15.03 6.43
CA VAL A 3 -4.13 -13.56 6.46
C VAL A 3 -5.13 -13.11 5.40
N ALA A 4 -6.20 -12.45 5.84
CA ALA A 4 -7.24 -11.95 4.95
C ALA A 4 -6.78 -10.66 4.22
N HIS A 5 -5.99 -9.83 4.91
CA HIS A 5 -5.50 -8.56 4.38
C HIS A 5 -4.18 -8.17 5.05
N ALA A 6 -3.27 -7.58 4.28
CA ALA A 6 -2.05 -6.97 4.81
C ALA A 6 -1.90 -5.55 4.24
N SER A 7 -1.37 -4.63 5.04
CA SER A 7 -1.01 -3.29 4.56
C SER A 7 0.26 -2.78 5.23
N VAL A 8 1.16 -2.21 4.41
CA VAL A 8 2.33 -1.47 4.89
C VAL A 8 1.92 0.00 5.06
N ALA A 9 2.37 0.63 6.15
CA ALA A 9 2.14 2.07 6.37
C ALA A 9 2.87 2.91 5.32
N LEU A 10 2.35 4.12 5.03
CA LEU A 10 2.88 5.02 4.00
C LEU A 10 4.36 5.39 4.24
N GLU A 11 4.82 5.37 5.49
CA GLU A 11 6.19 5.68 5.90
C GLU A 11 7.13 4.46 5.86
N HIS A 12 6.61 3.28 5.53
CA HIS A 12 7.31 2.00 5.51
C HIS A 12 7.98 1.65 6.87
N THR A 13 7.39 2.12 7.98
CA THR A 13 7.88 1.84 9.34
C THR A 13 7.24 0.61 9.96
N GLY A 14 6.03 0.25 9.52
CA GLY A 14 5.25 -0.84 10.08
C GLY A 14 4.27 -1.41 9.07
N PHE A 15 3.64 -2.52 9.46
CA PHE A 15 2.55 -3.14 8.70
C PHE A 15 1.50 -3.74 9.62
N ALA A 16 0.30 -3.88 9.10
CA ALA A 16 -0.84 -4.48 9.77
C ALA A 16 -1.33 -5.69 8.99
N ILE A 17 -1.78 -6.73 9.70
CA ILE A 17 -2.46 -7.89 9.12
C ILE A 17 -3.82 -8.10 9.78
N GLY A 18 -4.84 -8.36 8.96
CA GLY A 18 -6.19 -8.73 9.39
C GLY A 18 -6.35 -10.24 9.29
N THR A 19 -6.92 -10.84 10.33
CA THR A 19 -7.12 -12.28 10.46
C THR A 19 -8.58 -12.58 10.78
N GLU A 20 -8.92 -13.87 10.82
CA GLU A 20 -10.23 -14.35 11.27
C GLU A 20 -10.54 -13.99 12.73
N ASN A 21 -9.51 -13.72 13.53
CA ASN A 21 -9.65 -13.46 14.95
C ASN A 21 -9.49 -11.98 15.33
N GLY A 22 -9.11 -11.10 14.41
CA GLY A 22 -8.83 -9.70 14.72
C GLY A 22 -7.72 -9.13 13.85
N PHE A 23 -6.79 -8.37 14.45
CA PHE A 23 -5.65 -7.83 13.72
C PHE A 23 -4.35 -7.87 14.54
N LYS A 24 -3.21 -7.93 13.82
CA LYS A 24 -1.87 -7.82 14.40
C LYS A 24 -1.10 -6.67 13.75
N LEU A 25 -0.26 -5.99 14.52
CA LEU A 25 0.65 -4.95 14.02
C LEU A 25 2.10 -5.32 14.26
N PHE A 26 2.95 -4.90 13.33
CA PHE A 26 4.38 -5.17 13.35
C PHE A 26 5.16 -3.94 12.91
N GLN A 27 6.38 -3.79 13.43
CA GLN A 27 7.40 -2.96 12.81
C GLN A 27 7.94 -3.66 11.57
N LEU A 28 8.18 -2.91 10.49
CA LEU A 28 8.59 -3.47 9.21
C LEU A 28 10.06 -3.93 9.23
N HIS A 29 10.96 -3.13 9.81
CA HIS A 29 12.37 -3.47 9.93
C HIS A 29 13.06 -2.70 11.10
N PRO A 30 13.86 -3.37 11.95
CA PRO A 30 13.86 -4.82 12.18
C PRO A 30 12.43 -5.34 12.44
N LEU A 31 12.15 -6.58 12.06
CA LEU A 31 10.83 -7.16 12.25
C LEU A 31 10.59 -7.28 13.77
N HIS A 32 9.52 -6.65 14.24
CA HIS A 32 9.16 -6.68 15.64
C HIS A 32 7.64 -6.70 15.79
N PHE A 33 7.14 -7.59 16.63
CA PHE A 33 5.72 -7.63 16.97
C PHE A 33 5.37 -6.44 17.86
N ARG A 34 4.32 -5.68 17.50
CA ARG A 34 3.89 -4.51 18.27
C ARG A 34 2.66 -4.80 19.11
N MET A 35 1.66 -5.43 18.52
CA MET A 35 0.43 -5.79 19.22
C MET A 35 -0.40 -6.82 18.48
N TYR A 36 -1.28 -7.46 19.25
CA TYR A 36 -2.37 -8.27 18.75
C TYR A 36 -3.65 -7.83 19.45
N LYS A 37 -4.71 -7.61 18.68
CA LYS A 37 -6.06 -7.48 19.21
C LYS A 37 -6.88 -8.68 18.79
N ASN A 38 -7.20 -9.53 19.77
CA ASN A 38 -8.18 -10.58 19.59
C ASN A 38 -9.59 -9.99 19.74
N PHE A 39 -10.43 -10.30 18.77
CA PHE A 39 -11.79 -9.85 18.61
C PHE A 39 -12.79 -11.00 18.70
N VAL A 40 -12.36 -12.23 18.99
CA VAL A 40 -13.25 -13.36 19.25
C VAL A 40 -13.55 -13.43 20.75
N PRO A 41 -14.82 -13.51 21.18
CA PRO A 41 -16.03 -13.65 20.37
C PRO A 41 -16.71 -12.32 19.96
N ASP A 42 -16.20 -11.17 20.41
CA ASP A 42 -16.97 -9.91 20.41
C ASP A 42 -17.20 -9.23 19.06
N VAL A 43 -16.14 -9.06 18.26
CA VAL A 43 -16.14 -8.27 17.01
C VAL A 43 -15.97 -9.18 15.78
N GLY A 44 -15.21 -10.27 15.92
CA GLY A 44 -14.98 -11.26 14.88
C GLY A 44 -13.92 -10.86 13.84
N PRO A 45 -13.99 -11.42 12.62
CA PRO A 45 -12.94 -11.33 11.61
C PRO A 45 -12.74 -9.93 11.04
N VAL A 46 -11.50 -9.59 10.66
CA VAL A 46 -11.13 -8.29 10.08
C VAL A 46 -10.73 -8.45 8.61
N ARG A 47 -11.43 -7.75 7.71
CA ARG A 47 -11.18 -7.83 6.26
C ARG A 47 -10.27 -6.75 5.72
N ILE A 48 -10.25 -5.57 6.33
CA ILE A 48 -9.36 -4.46 5.98
C ILE A 48 -8.80 -3.95 7.29
N VAL A 49 -7.48 -3.77 7.33
CA VAL A 49 -6.80 -3.11 8.44
C VAL A 49 -5.71 -2.20 7.88
N LYS A 50 -5.69 -0.97 8.38
CA LYS A 50 -4.75 0.08 8.02
C LYS A 50 -4.26 0.73 9.30
N HIS A 51 -3.02 1.15 9.30
CA HIS A 51 -2.44 1.90 10.40
C HIS A 51 -1.55 3.00 9.82
N MET A 52 -1.28 4.01 10.63
CA MET A 52 -0.47 5.15 10.25
C MET A 52 0.84 5.12 11.02
N GLY A 53 1.95 4.90 10.31
CA GLY A 53 3.30 4.84 10.86
C GLY A 53 3.40 4.15 12.24
N LEU A 54 3.89 4.90 13.22
CA LEU A 54 3.99 4.47 14.61
C LEU A 54 2.83 4.93 15.50
N SER A 55 1.80 5.57 14.94
CA SER A 55 0.68 6.13 15.70
C SER A 55 -0.13 5.07 16.44
N ASN A 56 -0.86 5.51 17.47
CA ASN A 56 -1.77 4.71 18.31
C ASN A 56 -3.16 4.50 17.70
N ARG A 57 -3.32 4.63 16.37
CA ARG A 57 -4.60 4.53 15.68
C ARG A 57 -4.57 3.43 14.63
N VAL A 58 -5.52 2.52 14.74
CA VAL A 58 -5.75 1.45 13.75
C VAL A 58 -7.13 1.62 13.17
N VAL A 59 -7.23 1.61 11.85
CA VAL A 59 -8.50 1.69 11.14
C VAL A 59 -8.81 0.33 10.54
N TYR A 60 -9.99 -0.21 10.83
CA TYR A 60 -10.37 -1.53 10.39
C TYR A 60 -11.83 -1.63 9.94
N VAL A 61 -12.12 -2.66 9.16
CA VAL A 61 -13.46 -3.03 8.69
C VAL A 61 -13.66 -4.52 8.97
N SER A 62 -14.80 -4.88 9.56
CA SER A 62 -15.15 -6.28 9.84
C SER A 62 -15.43 -7.07 8.57
N ALA A 63 -15.08 -8.36 8.57
CA ALA A 63 -15.46 -9.29 7.51
C ALA A 63 -16.92 -9.76 7.68
N LEU A 64 -17.43 -10.54 6.73
CA LEU A 64 -18.74 -11.17 6.87
C LEU A 64 -18.74 -12.08 8.11
N GLY A 65 -19.85 -12.07 8.86
CA GLY A 65 -19.96 -12.80 10.13
C GLY A 65 -19.35 -12.08 11.34
N GLY A 66 -18.75 -10.89 11.16
CA GLY A 66 -18.37 -10.01 12.27
C GLY A 66 -19.55 -9.22 12.84
N LYS A 67 -19.34 -8.59 14.00
CA LYS A 67 -20.36 -7.79 14.70
C LYS A 67 -20.82 -6.56 13.91
N PHE A 68 -19.92 -5.92 13.17
CA PHE A 68 -20.20 -4.70 12.44
C PHE A 68 -20.41 -4.96 10.96
N ALA A 69 -21.31 -4.19 10.35
CA ALA A 69 -21.59 -4.27 8.93
C ALA A 69 -20.38 -3.81 8.10
N GLN A 70 -20.25 -4.32 6.88
CA GLN A 70 -19.07 -4.07 6.03
C GLN A 70 -19.01 -2.66 5.43
N ASN A 71 -20.02 -1.83 5.69
CA ASN A 71 -20.05 -0.40 5.38
C ASN A 71 -19.59 0.47 6.58
N ASN A 72 -19.21 -0.15 7.71
CA ASN A 72 -18.74 0.53 8.90
C ASN A 72 -17.21 0.47 8.96
N VAL A 73 -16.60 1.63 9.20
CA VAL A 73 -15.16 1.79 9.43
C VAL A 73 -14.94 2.14 10.89
N LEU A 74 -14.12 1.34 11.57
CA LEU A 74 -13.88 1.46 13.00
C LEU A 74 -12.45 1.93 13.25
N ILE A 75 -12.31 2.82 14.22
CA ILE A 75 -11.02 3.42 14.58
C ILE A 75 -10.71 3.01 16.00
N PHE A 76 -9.75 2.10 16.12
CA PHE A 76 -9.27 1.58 17.38
C PHE A 76 -8.14 2.46 17.91
N ASP A 77 -8.28 2.86 19.17
CA ASP A 77 -7.26 3.58 19.91
C ASP A 77 -6.47 2.59 20.76
N MET A 78 -5.19 2.44 20.44
CA MET A 78 -4.30 1.47 21.08
C MET A 78 -3.95 1.87 22.51
N GLU A 79 -3.88 3.18 22.78
CA GLU A 79 -3.50 3.71 24.08
C GLU A 79 -4.58 3.44 25.13
N PHE A 80 -5.84 3.62 24.74
CA PHE A 80 -7.00 3.35 25.60
C PHE A 80 -7.63 1.97 25.38
N ASN A 81 -7.04 1.14 24.50
CA ASN A 81 -7.50 -0.21 24.17
C ASN A 81 -9.01 -0.29 23.82
N ARG A 82 -9.54 0.69 23.09
CA ARG A 82 -10.99 0.81 22.79
C ARG A 82 -11.28 1.33 21.39
N ASN A 83 -12.48 1.04 20.88
CA ASN A 83 -12.99 1.71 19.68
C ASN A 83 -13.31 3.18 20.02
N LYS A 84 -12.60 4.11 19.38
CA LYS A 84 -12.76 5.56 19.58
C LYS A 84 -13.83 6.15 18.68
N THR A 85 -13.94 5.67 17.44
CA THR A 85 -14.85 6.25 16.43
C THR A 85 -15.36 5.17 15.49
N GLU A 86 -16.64 5.28 15.13
CA GLU A 86 -17.32 4.45 14.13
C GLU A 86 -17.86 5.37 13.03
N ILE A 87 -17.52 5.06 11.78
CA ILE A 87 -17.96 5.79 10.58
C ILE A 87 -18.80 4.84 9.74
N THR A 88 -20.07 5.15 9.56
CA THR A 88 -20.99 4.34 8.75
C THR A 88 -21.21 5.00 7.39
N THR A 89 -20.72 4.37 6.33
CA THR A 89 -21.02 4.81 4.96
C THR A 89 -22.45 4.43 4.57
N PRO A 90 -23.17 5.24 3.76
CA PRO A 90 -24.55 4.94 3.39
C PRO A 90 -24.69 3.59 2.67
N SER A 91 -25.61 2.74 3.12
CA SER A 91 -25.75 1.34 2.65
C SER A 91 -25.98 1.19 1.14
N ARG A 92 -26.55 2.21 0.48
CA ARG A 92 -26.74 2.23 -0.99
C ARG A 92 -25.44 2.14 -1.79
N TYR A 93 -24.29 2.48 -1.18
CA TYR A 93 -22.98 2.38 -1.81
C TYR A 93 -22.28 1.04 -1.54
N GLY A 94 -22.90 0.16 -0.76
CA GLY A 94 -22.40 -1.17 -0.44
C GLY A 94 -21.22 -1.15 0.55
N ALA A 95 -20.44 -2.22 0.52
CA ALA A 95 -19.34 -2.42 1.45
C ALA A 95 -18.12 -1.55 1.13
N VAL A 96 -17.31 -1.24 2.15
CA VAL A 96 -16.07 -0.45 2.04
C VAL A 96 -14.99 -1.22 1.29
N THR A 97 -14.69 -0.88 0.05
CA THR A 97 -13.74 -1.60 -0.80
C THR A 97 -12.28 -1.35 -0.41
N ASN A 98 -11.93 -0.17 0.12
CA ASN A 98 -10.58 0.12 0.61
C ASN A 98 -10.60 1.30 1.60
N VAL A 99 -9.55 1.41 2.40
CA VAL A 99 -9.33 2.53 3.32
C VAL A 99 -7.88 2.98 3.21
N HIS A 100 -7.64 4.27 3.27
CA HIS A 100 -6.29 4.85 3.35
C HIS A 100 -6.21 5.85 4.49
N VAL A 101 -5.08 5.85 5.19
CA VAL A 101 -4.83 6.70 6.36
C VAL A 101 -3.49 7.39 6.19
N SER A 102 -3.44 8.67 6.54
CA SER A 102 -2.25 9.51 6.62
C SER A 102 -2.35 10.40 7.85
N HIS A 103 -1.29 11.16 8.17
CA HIS A 103 -1.26 12.03 9.35
C HIS A 103 -2.26 13.19 9.35
N ASN A 104 -2.95 13.43 8.24
CA ASN A 104 -3.93 14.51 8.14
C ASN A 104 -5.25 14.11 7.44
N ARG A 105 -5.35 12.90 6.87
CA ARG A 105 -6.51 12.47 6.10
C ARG A 105 -6.81 10.99 6.29
N LEU A 106 -8.11 10.68 6.39
CA LEU A 106 -8.68 9.35 6.24
C LEU A 106 -9.54 9.34 4.98
N VAL A 107 -9.34 8.35 4.11
CA VAL A 107 -10.15 8.17 2.89
C VAL A 107 -10.78 6.79 2.89
N VAL A 108 -12.09 6.75 2.75
CA VAL A 108 -12.89 5.51 2.71
C VAL A 108 -13.46 5.35 1.30
N PHE A 109 -13.17 4.22 0.66
CA PHE A 109 -13.68 3.85 -0.65
C PHE A 109 -14.83 2.86 -0.51
N THR A 110 -15.88 3.07 -1.29
CA THR A 110 -16.88 2.07 -1.66
C THR A 110 -16.72 1.73 -3.14
N ALA A 111 -17.61 0.92 -3.71
CA ALA A 111 -17.51 0.61 -5.14
C ALA A 111 -17.65 1.87 -6.01
N ASN A 112 -18.57 2.78 -5.68
CA ASN A 112 -18.91 3.92 -6.56
C ASN A 112 -18.69 5.29 -5.92
N ARG A 113 -18.17 5.35 -4.69
CA ARG A 113 -17.98 6.61 -3.97
C ARG A 113 -16.75 6.60 -3.09
N MET A 114 -16.08 7.74 -2.96
CA MET A 114 -15.05 7.97 -1.95
C MET A 114 -15.50 9.02 -0.93
N PHE A 115 -15.09 8.85 0.32
CA PHE A 115 -15.36 9.77 1.43
C PHE A 115 -14.04 10.19 2.05
N VAL A 116 -13.82 11.50 2.20
CA VAL A 116 -12.60 12.09 2.74
C VAL A 116 -12.92 12.73 4.08
N TYR A 117 -12.13 12.40 5.09
CA TYR A 117 -12.27 12.86 6.47
C TYR A 117 -10.99 13.51 6.99
N GLU A 118 -11.14 14.40 7.95
CA GLU A 118 -10.06 14.82 8.84
C GLU A 118 -9.58 13.62 9.68
N PHE A 119 -8.30 13.59 10.01
CA PHE A 119 -7.66 12.53 10.81
C PHE A 119 -6.35 13.09 11.41
N PRO A 120 -5.87 12.63 12.57
CA PRO A 120 -6.39 11.58 13.46
C PRO A 120 -7.41 12.05 14.51
N GLU A 121 -7.51 13.36 14.72
CA GLU A 121 -8.40 13.94 15.72
C GLU A 121 -9.61 14.61 15.04
N ASN A 122 -10.74 14.70 15.75
CA ASN A 122 -11.97 15.34 15.28
C ASN A 122 -12.41 14.88 13.88
N ILE A 123 -12.59 13.57 13.71
CA ILE A 123 -12.80 12.90 12.42
C ILE A 123 -14.13 13.34 11.79
N LYS A 124 -14.08 14.45 11.07
CA LYS A 124 -15.20 15.08 10.37
C LYS A 124 -15.07 14.83 8.89
N GLN A 125 -16.20 14.56 8.25
CA GLN A 125 -16.23 14.41 6.79
C GLN A 125 -15.97 15.76 6.14
N ILE A 126 -14.92 15.83 5.33
CA ILE A 126 -14.59 16.99 4.50
C ILE A 126 -15.44 16.94 3.24
N ARG A 127 -15.47 15.77 2.58
CA ARG A 127 -16.09 15.64 1.26
C ARG A 127 -16.47 14.20 0.92
N ALA A 128 -17.41 14.05 -0.02
CA ALA A 128 -17.75 12.77 -0.61
C ALA A 128 -17.96 12.93 -2.12
N GLU A 129 -17.17 12.20 -2.91
CA GLU A 129 -17.12 12.31 -4.37
C GLU A 129 -17.54 10.99 -5.00
N ASP A 130 -18.34 11.07 -6.07
CA ASP A 130 -18.67 9.91 -6.88
C ASP A 130 -17.45 9.51 -7.72
N ILE A 131 -17.21 8.21 -7.81
CA ILE A 131 -16.10 7.63 -8.57
C ILE A 131 -16.64 6.60 -9.55
N ARG A 132 -15.81 6.22 -10.51
CA ARG A 132 -16.07 5.05 -11.34
C ARG A 132 -16.21 3.80 -10.48
N ASN A 133 -17.06 2.87 -10.92
CA ASN A 133 -17.21 1.56 -10.28
C ASN A 133 -15.85 0.86 -10.10
N ASN A 134 -15.49 0.65 -8.83
CA ASN A 134 -14.20 0.17 -8.35
C ASN A 134 -14.42 -0.91 -7.26
N PRO A 135 -15.01 -2.07 -7.62
CA PRO A 135 -15.35 -3.12 -6.65
C PRO A 135 -14.12 -3.75 -5.98
N ARG A 136 -12.94 -3.63 -6.62
CA ARG A 136 -11.65 -4.11 -6.09
C ARG A 136 -10.94 -3.09 -5.19
N GLY A 137 -11.51 -1.88 -5.04
CA GLY A 137 -10.92 -0.85 -4.18
C GLY A 137 -9.54 -0.38 -4.65
N ILE A 138 -9.28 -0.38 -5.96
CA ILE A 138 -8.01 0.05 -6.55
C ILE A 138 -7.79 1.52 -6.22
N SER A 139 -6.82 1.80 -5.36
CA SER A 139 -6.43 3.15 -4.99
C SER A 139 -5.09 3.13 -4.26
N ALA A 140 -4.36 4.25 -4.34
CA ALA A 140 -3.10 4.44 -3.63
C ALA A 140 -3.04 5.85 -3.05
N MET A 141 -2.56 5.96 -1.82
CA MET A 141 -2.34 7.24 -1.14
C MET A 141 -0.84 7.54 -1.07
N SER A 142 -0.48 8.81 -1.14
CA SER A 142 0.83 9.30 -0.77
C SER A 142 0.73 10.27 0.39
N TYR A 143 1.78 10.31 1.21
CA TYR A 143 1.93 11.29 2.27
C TYR A 143 3.40 11.68 2.38
N GLU A 144 3.72 12.96 2.26
CA GLU A 144 5.06 13.51 2.42
C GLU A 144 5.18 14.19 3.79
N PRO A 145 5.88 13.59 4.77
CA PRO A 145 5.93 14.11 6.13
C PRO A 145 6.49 15.53 6.25
N SER A 146 7.41 15.93 5.37
CA SER A 146 8.05 17.25 5.43
C SER A 146 7.13 18.40 5.05
N THR A 147 6.19 18.16 4.14
CA THR A 147 5.27 19.19 3.61
C THR A 147 3.80 18.94 4.01
N SER A 148 3.54 17.82 4.68
CA SER A 148 2.21 17.27 4.92
C SER A 148 1.39 17.06 3.64
N ALA A 149 2.01 17.08 2.45
CA ALA A 149 1.30 16.93 1.19
C ALA A 149 0.71 15.51 1.09
N CYS A 150 -0.59 15.45 0.79
CA CYS A 150 -1.34 14.20 0.77
C CYS A 150 -2.12 14.09 -0.54
N TYR A 151 -1.86 13.02 -1.30
CA TYR A 151 -2.52 12.76 -2.58
C TYR A 151 -3.16 11.38 -2.57
N ILE A 152 -4.23 11.24 -3.36
CA ILE A 152 -4.87 9.96 -3.62
C ILE A 152 -4.95 9.73 -5.12
N ALA A 153 -4.64 8.52 -5.56
CA ALA A 153 -4.80 8.07 -6.93
C ALA A 153 -5.81 6.91 -7.00
N TYR A 154 -6.69 6.93 -7.99
CA TYR A 154 -7.71 5.90 -8.22
C TYR A 154 -8.13 5.88 -9.71
N PRO A 155 -8.77 4.81 -10.22
CA PRO A 155 -9.24 4.76 -11.60
C PRO A 155 -10.16 5.94 -11.95
N GLY A 156 -9.90 6.59 -13.09
CA GLY A 156 -10.77 7.64 -13.63
C GLY A 156 -12.00 7.06 -14.33
N PHE A 157 -12.93 7.93 -14.73
CA PHE A 157 -14.20 7.55 -15.37
C PHE A 157 -14.01 6.86 -16.72
N ASP A 158 -13.03 7.30 -17.52
CA ASP A 158 -12.70 6.68 -18.78
C ASP A 158 -11.82 5.44 -18.57
N THR A 159 -12.03 4.39 -19.36
CA THR A 159 -11.23 3.16 -19.31
C THR A 159 -9.74 3.46 -19.44
N GLY A 160 -8.94 2.85 -18.55
CA GLY A 160 -7.49 2.97 -18.54
C GLY A 160 -6.96 4.34 -18.10
N THR A 161 -7.82 5.21 -17.56
CA THR A 161 -7.41 6.48 -16.95
C THR A 161 -7.22 6.37 -15.44
N VAL A 162 -6.37 7.23 -14.89
CA VAL A 162 -6.16 7.38 -13.44
C VAL A 162 -6.40 8.84 -13.07
N GLN A 163 -7.17 9.07 -12.01
CA GLN A 163 -7.37 10.35 -11.36
C GLN A 163 -6.44 10.48 -10.15
N ILE A 164 -5.80 11.64 -10.01
CA ILE A 164 -4.96 11.99 -8.86
C ILE A 164 -5.49 13.29 -8.26
N MET A 165 -5.72 13.29 -6.95
CA MET A 165 -6.32 14.41 -6.24
C MET A 165 -5.45 14.81 -5.05
N ASN A 166 -5.24 16.12 -4.88
CA ASN A 166 -4.60 16.69 -3.69
C ASN A 166 -5.64 16.83 -2.57
N LEU A 167 -5.53 15.99 -1.54
CA LEU A 167 -6.48 15.93 -0.43
C LEU A 167 -6.38 17.14 0.51
N ASN A 168 -5.27 17.88 0.49
CA ASN A 168 -5.11 19.08 1.32
C ASN A 168 -5.85 20.28 0.73
N THR A 169 -6.09 20.28 -0.59
CA THR A 169 -6.83 21.36 -1.26
C THR A 169 -8.34 21.19 -1.22
N LEU A 170 -8.83 20.05 -0.70
CA LEU A 170 -10.25 19.79 -0.56
C LEU A 170 -10.80 20.54 0.63
N THR A 171 -11.89 21.28 0.41
CA THR A 171 -12.71 21.86 1.46
C THR A 171 -14.15 21.36 1.31
N THR A 172 -14.97 21.65 2.32
CA THR A 172 -16.40 21.33 2.29
C THR A 172 -17.15 22.03 1.14
N ARG A 173 -16.63 23.15 0.65
CA ARG A 173 -17.26 23.98 -0.41
C ARG A 173 -16.61 23.81 -1.77
N GLU A 174 -15.28 23.66 -1.80
CA GLU A 174 -14.49 23.72 -3.04
C GLU A 174 -13.60 22.49 -3.23
N SER A 175 -13.46 22.08 -4.49
CA SER A 175 -12.54 21.03 -4.91
C SER A 175 -11.91 21.44 -6.23
N LYS A 176 -10.59 21.28 -6.33
CA LYS A 176 -9.87 21.47 -7.58
C LYS A 176 -10.05 20.25 -8.47
N SER A 177 -10.12 20.45 -9.78
CA SER A 177 -10.20 19.37 -10.73
C SER A 177 -9.02 18.40 -10.54
N PRO A 178 -9.27 17.08 -10.48
CA PRO A 178 -8.19 16.11 -10.33
C PRO A 178 -7.31 16.10 -11.58
N VAL A 179 -6.05 15.70 -11.39
CA VAL A 179 -5.19 15.37 -12.51
C VAL A 179 -5.66 14.05 -13.11
N VAL A 180 -5.93 14.05 -14.42
CA VAL A 180 -6.31 12.83 -15.17
C VAL A 180 -5.14 12.43 -16.08
N ILE A 181 -4.73 11.16 -15.99
CA ILE A 181 -3.70 10.56 -16.83
C ILE A 181 -4.32 9.40 -17.63
N LYS A 182 -4.19 9.43 -18.95
CA LYS A 182 -4.56 8.31 -19.83
C LYS A 182 -3.40 7.33 -19.85
N ALA A 183 -3.48 6.28 -19.04
CA ALA A 183 -2.34 5.41 -18.76
C ALA A 183 -2.34 4.14 -19.62
N HIS A 184 -3.51 3.55 -19.87
CA HIS A 184 -3.64 2.26 -20.56
C HIS A 184 -4.87 2.26 -21.49
N GLU A 185 -4.91 1.31 -22.42
CA GLU A 185 -6.09 1.08 -23.28
C GLU A 185 -7.16 0.24 -22.58
N THR A 186 -6.75 -0.58 -21.62
CA THR A 186 -7.64 -1.45 -20.84
C THR A 186 -7.72 -0.98 -19.40
N GLU A 187 -8.66 -1.58 -18.66
CA GLU A 187 -8.92 -1.26 -17.26
C GLU A 187 -7.66 -1.22 -16.40
N ILE A 188 -7.60 -0.24 -15.50
CA ILE A 188 -6.57 -0.15 -14.48
C ILE A 188 -6.78 -1.31 -13.50
N ALA A 189 -5.72 -2.07 -13.22
CA ALA A 189 -5.73 -3.18 -12.27
C ALA A 189 -4.98 -2.84 -10.98
N GLN A 190 -3.95 -1.98 -11.05
CA GLN A 190 -3.20 -1.55 -9.88
C GLN A 190 -2.62 -0.15 -10.08
N VAL A 191 -2.53 0.61 -8.98
CA VAL A 191 -1.93 1.95 -8.94
C VAL A 191 -1.04 2.08 -7.71
N ALA A 192 0.03 2.86 -7.81
CA ALA A 192 0.86 3.25 -6.67
C ALA A 192 1.31 4.71 -6.85
N LEU A 193 1.48 5.41 -5.73
CA LEU A 193 2.11 6.73 -5.68
C LEU A 193 3.43 6.62 -4.91
N ASN A 194 4.40 7.46 -5.26
CA ASN A 194 5.55 7.66 -4.37
C ASN A 194 5.18 8.58 -3.19
N CYS A 195 6.02 8.62 -2.16
CA CYS A 195 5.80 9.40 -0.94
C CYS A 195 5.46 10.88 -1.22
N GLN A 196 6.15 11.49 -2.18
CA GLN A 196 5.96 12.90 -2.57
C GLN A 196 4.69 13.16 -3.41
N GLY A 197 4.01 12.12 -3.90
CA GLY A 197 2.89 12.25 -4.85
C GLY A 197 3.28 12.81 -6.22
N THR A 198 4.58 12.78 -6.56
CA THR A 198 5.13 13.30 -7.83
C THR A 198 5.21 12.24 -8.92
N LEU A 199 5.20 10.96 -8.56
CA LEU A 199 5.22 9.82 -9.47
C LEU A 199 3.98 8.96 -9.25
N VAL A 200 3.40 8.48 -10.35
CA VAL A 200 2.34 7.47 -10.33
C VAL A 200 2.75 6.27 -11.16
N ALA A 201 2.71 5.08 -10.57
CA ALA A 201 2.87 3.82 -11.29
C ALA A 201 1.49 3.20 -11.52
N THR A 202 1.27 2.69 -12.72
CA THR A 202 -0.01 2.12 -13.14
C THR A 202 0.20 0.83 -13.89
N GLY A 203 -0.64 -0.17 -13.62
CA GLY A 203 -0.70 -1.39 -14.39
C GLY A 203 -2.15 -1.72 -14.74
N SER A 204 -2.36 -2.19 -15.97
CA SER A 204 -3.69 -2.56 -16.45
C SER A 204 -4.01 -4.03 -16.20
N THR A 205 -5.23 -4.44 -16.53
CA THR A 205 -5.68 -5.85 -16.50
C THR A 205 -4.90 -6.77 -17.43
N LYS A 206 -4.21 -6.25 -18.46
CA LYS A 206 -3.24 -7.02 -19.24
C LYS A 206 -2.03 -7.44 -18.36
N GLY A 207 -1.61 -6.57 -17.44
CA GLY A 207 -0.57 -6.83 -16.44
C GLY A 207 0.82 -7.16 -16.97
N THR A 208 1.09 -6.96 -18.27
CA THR A 208 2.38 -7.22 -18.91
C THR A 208 3.37 -6.07 -18.74
N VAL A 209 2.85 -4.85 -18.64
CA VAL A 209 3.61 -3.60 -18.59
C VAL A 209 3.10 -2.72 -17.45
N ILE A 210 4.04 -2.12 -16.72
CA ILE A 210 3.78 -1.08 -15.73
C ILE A 210 4.30 0.24 -16.30
N ARG A 211 3.49 1.28 -16.22
CA ARG A 211 3.88 2.63 -16.68
C ARG A 211 4.02 3.56 -15.49
N VAL A 212 5.09 4.34 -15.49
CA VAL A 212 5.36 5.36 -14.48
C VAL A 212 5.27 6.74 -15.12
N PHE A 213 4.43 7.60 -14.57
CA PHE A 213 4.21 8.96 -15.05
C PHE A 213 4.66 9.99 -14.02
N ASP A 214 5.06 11.16 -14.50
CA ASP A 214 5.13 12.35 -13.67
C ASP A 214 3.71 12.87 -13.42
N ALA A 215 3.30 12.92 -12.15
CA ALA A 215 1.93 13.25 -11.76
C ALA A 215 1.56 14.71 -12.05
N ARG A 216 2.54 15.61 -12.23
CA ARG A 216 2.30 17.04 -12.48
C ARG A 216 2.19 17.34 -13.96
N THR A 217 3.16 16.86 -14.74
CA THR A 217 3.24 17.08 -16.19
C THR A 217 2.41 16.08 -16.99
N LYS A 218 1.97 14.98 -16.36
CA LYS A 218 1.26 13.85 -16.99
C LYS A 218 2.12 13.08 -18.01
N GLY A 219 3.41 13.40 -18.11
CA GLY A 219 4.34 12.76 -19.03
C GLY A 219 4.67 11.33 -18.60
N LEU A 220 4.68 10.40 -19.56
CA LEU A 220 5.19 9.05 -19.35
C LEU A 220 6.71 9.12 -19.17
N LEU A 221 7.21 8.61 -18.04
CA LEU A 221 8.64 8.58 -17.73
C LEU A 221 9.24 7.20 -18.04
N TYR A 222 8.56 6.13 -17.62
CA TYR A 222 9.06 4.76 -17.76
C TYR A 222 7.98 3.81 -18.25
N GLU A 223 8.37 2.92 -19.17
CA GLU A 223 7.58 1.75 -19.55
C GLU A 223 8.31 0.46 -19.15
N LEU A 224 7.88 -0.11 -18.04
CA LEU A 224 8.55 -1.21 -17.34
C LEU A 224 7.90 -2.55 -17.71
N ARG A 225 8.66 -3.44 -18.32
CA ARG A 225 8.14 -4.74 -18.78
C ARG A 225 8.26 -5.78 -17.66
N ARG A 226 7.12 -6.28 -17.17
CA ARG A 226 7.07 -7.41 -16.22
C ARG A 226 7.30 -8.74 -16.92
N GLY A 227 6.67 -8.95 -18.08
CA GLY A 227 6.78 -10.19 -18.85
C GLY A 227 5.92 -10.17 -20.11
N THR A 228 6.00 -11.24 -20.89
CA THR A 228 5.23 -11.41 -22.14
C THR A 228 3.82 -11.95 -21.87
N VAL A 229 3.68 -12.85 -20.89
CA VAL A 229 2.42 -13.50 -20.55
C VAL A 229 1.60 -12.62 -19.60
N PRO A 230 0.30 -12.38 -19.83
CA PRO A 230 -0.58 -11.65 -18.90
C PRO A 230 -0.58 -12.20 -17.47
N ALA A 231 -0.77 -11.31 -16.49
CA ALA A 231 -0.82 -11.67 -15.07
C ALA A 231 -1.68 -10.71 -14.27
N HIS A 232 -2.28 -11.20 -13.20
CA HIS A 232 -2.94 -10.35 -12.22
C HIS A 232 -1.89 -9.65 -11.34
N LEU A 233 -1.93 -8.32 -11.30
CA LEU A 233 -1.04 -7.52 -10.46
C LEU A 233 -1.58 -7.52 -9.03
N ALA A 234 -0.84 -8.07 -8.08
CA ALA A 234 -1.26 -8.15 -6.68
C ALA A 234 -0.99 -6.82 -5.97
N CYS A 235 0.24 -6.32 -6.02
CA CYS A 235 0.65 -5.10 -5.34
C CYS A 235 1.80 -4.39 -6.07
N LEU A 236 1.79 -3.06 -5.99
CA LEU A 236 2.84 -2.16 -6.48
C LEU A 236 3.28 -1.27 -5.32
N ALA A 237 4.57 -1.05 -5.17
CA ALA A 237 5.11 -0.16 -4.13
C ALA A 237 6.35 0.57 -4.63
N PHE A 238 6.40 1.89 -4.45
CA PHE A 238 7.64 2.65 -4.59
C PHE A 238 8.52 2.47 -3.36
N SER A 239 9.84 2.55 -3.54
CA SER A 239 10.74 2.71 -2.40
C SER A 239 10.59 4.12 -1.79
N PRO A 240 10.86 4.32 -0.49
CA PRO A 240 10.82 5.63 0.14
C PRO A 240 11.71 6.69 -0.54
N CYS A 241 12.84 6.27 -1.11
CA CYS A 241 13.74 7.13 -1.90
C CYS A 241 13.26 7.38 -3.34
N SER A 242 12.12 6.83 -3.75
CA SER A 242 11.59 6.88 -5.13
C SER A 242 12.54 6.35 -6.21
N CYS A 243 13.59 5.62 -5.83
CA CYS A 243 14.59 5.08 -6.76
C CYS A 243 14.20 3.71 -7.32
N TYR A 244 13.33 2.98 -6.63
CA TYR A 244 12.89 1.64 -7.01
C TYR A 244 11.37 1.52 -7.03
N LEU A 245 10.87 0.64 -7.89
CA LEU A 245 9.48 0.20 -7.93
C LEU A 245 9.44 -1.32 -7.81
N ALA A 246 8.73 -1.83 -6.82
CA ALA A 246 8.47 -3.26 -6.65
C ALA A 246 7.08 -3.63 -7.13
N LEU A 247 6.97 -4.82 -7.71
CA LEU A 247 5.73 -5.42 -8.19
C LEU A 247 5.67 -6.89 -7.77
N ALA A 248 4.52 -7.32 -7.26
CA ALA A 248 4.17 -8.73 -7.14
C ALA A 248 2.98 -9.06 -8.03
N SER A 249 2.97 -10.27 -8.59
CA SER A 249 1.88 -10.77 -9.43
C SER A 249 1.45 -12.18 -9.02
N ASP A 250 0.35 -12.66 -9.58
CA ASP A 250 -0.13 -14.04 -9.43
C ASP A 250 0.76 -15.11 -10.06
N LYS A 251 1.86 -14.72 -10.74
CA LYS A 251 2.85 -15.64 -11.32
C LYS A 251 3.94 -16.08 -10.35
N GLY A 252 3.79 -15.80 -9.05
CA GLY A 252 4.76 -16.22 -8.03
C GLY A 252 6.10 -15.49 -8.13
N THR A 253 6.14 -14.31 -8.77
CA THR A 253 7.37 -13.53 -8.95
C THR A 253 7.25 -12.13 -8.40
N LEU A 254 8.30 -11.70 -7.71
CA LEU A 254 8.55 -10.30 -7.40
C LEU A 254 9.45 -9.71 -8.48
N HIS A 255 9.12 -8.51 -8.95
CA HIS A 255 9.94 -7.74 -9.88
C HIS A 255 10.34 -6.44 -9.21
N LEU A 256 11.63 -6.10 -9.29
CA LEU A 256 12.16 -4.81 -8.88
C LEU A 256 12.63 -4.06 -10.12
N PHE A 257 12.27 -2.79 -10.23
CA PHE A 257 12.68 -1.88 -11.31
C PHE A 257 13.42 -0.68 -10.70
N GLY A 258 14.47 -0.20 -11.36
CA GLY A 258 15.10 1.09 -11.05
C GLY A 258 14.43 2.21 -11.85
N ILE A 259 14.11 3.34 -11.21
CA ILE A 259 13.30 4.42 -11.80
C ILE A 259 13.83 5.84 -11.54
N ARG A 260 14.71 6.08 -10.56
CA ARG A 260 15.42 7.37 -10.37
C ARG A 260 16.76 7.06 -9.71
N ASP A 261 17.85 7.70 -10.15
CA ASP A 261 19.21 7.66 -9.57
C ASP A 261 19.83 6.29 -9.21
N ALA A 262 19.22 5.16 -9.58
CA ALA A 262 19.85 3.85 -9.53
C ALA A 262 21.04 3.75 -10.52
N GLU A 263 21.08 4.65 -11.51
CA GLU A 263 22.19 4.91 -12.43
C GLU A 263 22.23 6.40 -12.86
N PRO A 264 23.41 6.98 -13.15
CA PRO A 264 23.51 8.12 -14.07
C PRO A 264 23.10 7.64 -15.46
N GLN A 265 21.82 7.75 -15.78
CA GLN A 265 21.27 7.48 -17.10
C GLN A 265 22.07 8.30 -18.12
N LYS A 266 22.77 7.63 -19.06
CA LYS A 266 23.31 8.31 -20.24
C LYS A 266 22.13 9.06 -20.84
N LYS A 267 22.19 10.40 -20.88
CA LYS A 267 21.20 11.24 -21.57
C LYS A 267 21.05 10.76 -23.02
N LYS A 268 20.16 9.80 -23.23
CA LYS A 268 19.62 9.40 -24.53
C LYS A 268 18.16 9.81 -24.46
N GLY A 269 17.74 10.60 -25.44
CA GLY A 269 16.45 11.27 -25.44
C GLY A 269 15.27 10.31 -25.36
N LEU A 270 14.14 10.87 -24.89
CA LEU A 270 12.76 10.39 -25.00
C LEU A 270 12.50 8.89 -24.76
N ILE A 271 11.85 8.63 -23.61
CA ILE A 271 11.11 7.40 -23.26
C ILE A 271 12.00 6.15 -23.24
N ASP A 272 12.40 5.71 -22.03
CA ASP A 272 12.99 4.39 -21.84
C ASP A 272 11.90 3.32 -21.98
N VAL A 273 11.74 2.81 -23.20
CA VAL A 273 10.81 1.73 -23.54
C VAL A 273 11.54 0.41 -23.34
N GLY A 274 11.20 -0.33 -22.27
CA GLY A 274 11.53 -1.75 -22.16
C GLY A 274 12.66 -2.13 -21.21
N THR A 275 12.94 -1.37 -20.16
CA THR A 275 13.81 -1.85 -19.08
C THR A 275 13.15 -3.04 -18.37
N SER A 276 13.71 -4.23 -18.60
CA SER A 276 13.37 -5.42 -17.82
C SER A 276 13.70 -5.17 -16.35
N SER A 277 12.96 -5.81 -15.45
CA SER A 277 13.22 -5.74 -14.01
C SER A 277 14.69 -6.03 -13.69
N ILE A 278 15.32 -5.13 -12.91
CA ILE A 278 16.72 -5.25 -12.46
C ILE A 278 16.91 -6.46 -11.55
N LEU A 279 15.85 -6.91 -10.89
CA LEU A 279 15.84 -8.11 -10.08
C LEU A 279 14.48 -8.80 -10.21
N LYS A 280 14.52 -10.12 -10.38
CA LYS A 280 13.34 -10.99 -10.39
C LYS A 280 13.54 -12.07 -9.34
N ILE A 281 12.61 -12.18 -8.41
CA ILE A 281 12.68 -13.13 -7.29
C ILE A 281 11.49 -14.07 -7.39
N GLN A 282 11.75 -15.37 -7.33
CA GLN A 282 10.69 -16.37 -7.22
C GLN A 282 10.21 -16.43 -5.77
N LEU A 283 8.92 -16.20 -5.55
CA LEU A 283 8.23 -16.29 -4.28
C LEU A 283 6.85 -16.86 -4.56
N ASP A 284 6.74 -18.18 -4.71
CA ASP A 284 5.53 -18.96 -5.04
C ASP A 284 4.44 -18.90 -3.95
N ARG A 285 4.09 -17.70 -3.53
CA ARG A 285 3.16 -17.36 -2.47
C ARG A 285 2.30 -16.19 -2.92
N LYS A 286 1.08 -16.12 -2.41
CA LYS A 286 0.19 -15.00 -2.67
C LYS A 286 0.60 -13.80 -1.81
N VAL A 287 1.30 -12.85 -2.43
CA VAL A 287 1.73 -11.60 -1.80
C VAL A 287 0.54 -10.66 -1.63
N LEU A 288 0.33 -10.19 -0.40
CA LEU A 288 -0.73 -9.26 -0.03
C LEU A 288 -0.26 -7.82 0.04
N ALA A 289 0.98 -7.59 0.46
CA ALA A 289 1.57 -6.27 0.55
C ALA A 289 3.08 -6.29 0.30
N LEU A 290 3.58 -5.19 -0.26
CA LEU A 290 4.99 -4.92 -0.45
C LEU A 290 5.41 -3.71 0.37
N GLY A 291 6.63 -3.77 0.89
CA GLY A 291 7.27 -2.69 1.61
C GLY A 291 8.75 -2.61 1.28
N PHE A 292 9.41 -1.60 1.82
CA PHE A 292 10.84 -1.42 1.69
C PHE A 292 11.40 -1.08 3.06
N SER A 293 12.42 -1.79 3.52
CA SER A 293 13.15 -1.38 4.71
C SER A 293 13.95 -0.12 4.40
N LYS A 294 13.92 0.84 5.33
CA LYS A 294 14.76 2.04 5.23
C LYS A 294 16.23 1.63 5.26
N GLN A 295 17.01 2.24 4.38
CA GLN A 295 18.46 2.13 4.41
C GLN A 295 18.95 2.78 5.71
N THR A 296 19.73 2.06 6.49
CA THR A 296 20.50 2.64 7.60
C THR A 296 21.96 2.72 7.18
N ALA A 297 22.79 3.48 7.89
CA ALA A 297 24.24 3.53 7.63
C ALA A 297 24.91 2.14 7.62
N LYS A 298 24.25 1.11 8.18
CA LYS A 298 24.71 -0.28 8.27
C LYS A 298 23.91 -1.27 7.41
N SER A 299 22.84 -0.87 6.71
CA SER A 299 21.91 -1.80 6.04
C SER A 299 21.51 -1.35 4.64
N PHE A 300 21.48 -2.30 3.70
CA PHE A 300 21.03 -2.11 2.31
C PHE A 300 19.51 -1.86 2.23
N HIS A 301 19.05 -1.34 1.09
CA HIS A 301 17.62 -1.37 0.78
C HIS A 301 17.14 -2.83 0.76
N GLY A 302 16.10 -3.11 1.55
CA GLY A 302 15.47 -4.42 1.60
C GLY A 302 14.07 -4.35 1.03
N LEU A 303 13.76 -5.24 0.09
CA LEU A 303 12.39 -5.46 -0.36
C LEU A 303 11.69 -6.38 0.63
N VAL A 304 10.52 -5.98 1.12
CA VAL A 304 9.71 -6.78 2.03
C VAL A 304 8.45 -7.24 1.33
N ALA A 305 8.09 -8.52 1.49
CA ALA A 305 6.84 -9.10 1.02
C ALA A 305 6.10 -9.79 2.17
N ILE A 306 4.82 -9.46 2.32
CA ILE A 306 3.91 -10.06 3.31
C ILE A 306 2.90 -10.93 2.56
N CYS A 307 2.81 -12.20 2.91
CA CYS A 307 2.04 -13.20 2.17
C CYS A 307 0.78 -13.67 2.92
N SER A 308 -0.16 -14.27 2.20
CA SER A 308 -1.46 -14.71 2.75
C SER A 308 -1.37 -15.89 3.71
N ASP A 309 -0.27 -16.65 3.67
CA ASP A 309 0.07 -17.72 4.61
C ASP A 309 0.73 -17.22 5.89
N ALA A 310 0.64 -15.90 6.14
CA ALA A 310 1.24 -15.21 7.27
C ALA A 310 2.77 -15.24 7.29
N THR A 311 3.41 -15.37 6.12
CA THR A 311 4.87 -15.28 6.04
C THR A 311 5.36 -13.88 5.72
N TYR A 312 6.45 -13.48 6.38
CA TYR A 312 7.23 -12.27 6.12
C TYR A 312 8.53 -12.65 5.42
N TRP A 313 8.81 -12.02 4.29
CA TRP A 313 10.04 -12.19 3.54
C TRP A 313 10.74 -10.85 3.37
N ARG A 314 12.05 -10.82 3.63
CA ARG A 314 12.90 -9.66 3.38
C ARG A 314 14.09 -10.05 2.51
N TYR A 315 14.21 -9.41 1.36
CA TYR A 315 15.29 -9.59 0.41
C TYR A 315 16.17 -8.35 0.42
N HIS A 316 17.43 -8.50 0.81
CA HIS A 316 18.43 -7.47 0.55
C HIS A 316 18.90 -7.59 -0.88
N PHE A 317 19.10 -6.44 -1.53
CA PHE A 317 19.64 -6.40 -2.88
C PHE A 317 20.75 -5.37 -2.99
N SER A 318 21.75 -5.70 -3.79
CA SER A 318 22.93 -4.84 -4.04
C SER A 318 23.48 -5.14 -5.43
N LYS A 319 24.39 -4.30 -5.92
CA LYS A 319 25.14 -4.57 -7.14
C LYS A 319 26.33 -5.47 -6.81
N ASP A 320 26.55 -6.50 -7.63
CA ASP A 320 27.77 -7.31 -7.58
C ASP A 320 28.98 -6.51 -8.13
N SER A 321 30.16 -7.13 -8.16
CA SER A 321 31.39 -6.52 -8.70
C SER A 321 31.27 -6.12 -10.18
N ASN A 322 30.32 -6.71 -10.92
CA ASN A 322 30.06 -6.42 -12.33
C ASN A 322 28.93 -5.40 -12.51
N GLY A 323 28.40 -4.82 -11.43
CA GLY A 323 27.32 -3.83 -11.46
C GLY A 323 25.92 -4.43 -11.62
N LYS A 324 25.77 -5.76 -11.64
CA LYS A 324 24.47 -6.44 -11.77
C LYS A 324 23.80 -6.55 -10.40
N TYR A 325 22.50 -6.27 -10.36
CA TYR A 325 21.73 -6.44 -9.12
C TYR A 325 21.55 -7.92 -8.78
N ILE A 326 21.87 -8.27 -7.53
CA ILE A 326 21.66 -9.59 -6.95
C ILE A 326 20.83 -9.49 -5.67
N ALA A 327 19.94 -10.47 -5.47
CA ALA A 327 19.30 -10.69 -4.17
C ALA A 327 20.24 -11.54 -3.31
N MET A 328 20.48 -11.10 -2.07
CA MET A 328 21.12 -11.92 -1.06
C MET A 328 20.12 -12.94 -0.50
N GLN A 329 20.62 -13.88 0.31
CA GLN A 329 19.76 -14.84 1.00
C GLN A 329 18.63 -14.12 1.75
N PRO A 330 17.36 -14.51 1.52
CA PRO A 330 16.26 -13.85 2.19
C PRO A 330 16.26 -14.15 3.68
N TYR A 331 15.81 -13.16 4.44
CA TYR A 331 15.33 -13.36 5.78
C TYR A 331 13.83 -13.70 5.73
N PHE A 332 13.41 -14.68 6.52
CA PHE A 332 12.05 -15.22 6.52
C PHE A 332 11.57 -15.42 7.95
N GLU A 333 10.31 -15.08 8.21
CA GLU A 333 9.64 -15.33 9.50
C GLU A 333 8.17 -15.67 9.34
N GLN A 334 7.65 -16.47 10.28
CA GLN A 334 6.24 -16.82 10.39
C GLN A 334 5.54 -15.86 11.38
N LEU A 335 4.61 -15.03 10.88
CA LEU A 335 4.00 -13.95 11.68
C LEU A 335 2.99 -14.43 12.74
N ILE A 336 2.57 -15.69 12.66
CA ILE A 336 1.58 -16.24 13.58
C ILE A 336 2.22 -16.47 14.96
N ASP A 337 3.44 -16.98 14.97
CA ASP A 337 4.16 -17.49 16.15
C ASP A 337 4.44 -16.38 17.17
N PHE A 338 4.53 -15.13 16.72
CA PHE A 338 4.71 -13.95 17.58
C PHE A 338 3.57 -13.70 18.58
N ALA A 339 2.38 -14.28 18.40
CA ALA A 339 1.29 -14.08 19.38
C ALA A 339 1.40 -14.98 20.62
N ASP A 340 2.03 -16.15 20.49
CA ASP A 340 2.18 -17.10 21.60
C ASP A 340 3.46 -16.82 22.39
N GLU A 341 4.52 -16.34 21.72
CA GLU A 341 5.79 -15.97 22.34
C GLU A 341 5.85 -14.55 22.92
N ALA A 342 4.85 -13.68 22.72
CA ALA A 342 4.85 -12.34 23.31
C ALA A 342 4.78 -12.32 24.86
N SER A 343 4.66 -13.49 25.48
CA SER A 343 4.87 -13.71 26.92
C SER A 343 6.36 -13.89 27.29
N PHE A 344 7.28 -13.91 26.33
CA PHE A 344 8.68 -14.29 26.50
C PHE A 344 9.63 -13.34 25.74
N PHE A 345 10.36 -12.50 26.49
CA PHE A 345 11.58 -11.74 26.12
C PHE A 345 11.44 -10.44 25.31
N ARG A 346 12.23 -9.38 25.50
CA ARG A 346 13.07 -8.83 26.59
C ARG A 346 13.44 -7.42 26.09
N ILE A 347 13.48 -6.45 27.00
CA ILE A 347 14.19 -5.18 26.77
C ILE A 347 15.65 -5.54 26.44
N PRO A 348 16.26 -5.01 25.36
CA PRO A 348 17.70 -5.14 25.19
C PRO A 348 18.36 -4.41 26.36
N THR A 349 19.06 -5.14 27.22
CA THR A 349 20.04 -4.53 28.12
C THR A 349 21.09 -3.83 27.27
N GLU A 350 21.26 -2.54 27.57
CA GLU A 350 22.25 -1.53 27.13
C GLU A 350 23.19 -1.84 25.95
#